data_AF-A0AAJ5BFB9-F1
#
_entry.id   AF-A0AAJ5BFB9-F1
#
_cell.length_a   1.000
_cell.length_b   1.000
_cell.length_c   1.000
_cell.angle_alpha   90.00
_cell.angle_beta   90.00
_cell.angle_gamma   90.00
#
_symmetry.space_group_name_H-M   'P 1'
#
loop_
_entity.id
_entity.type
_entity.pdbx_description
1 polymer ?
#
loop_
_entity_poly.entity_id
_entity_poly.type
_entity_poly.pdbx_seq_one_letter_code
_entity_poly.pdbx_strand_id
1 'polypeptide(L)'
;VVQNFETIVKNNPETVEKVIKEVLKDVEGNVIYNGKDLVYKDKDGNDQTIDLDKLVKANETVTTLLAGADGTYTYKSEDGTETIINIPNSVITQFETIIKDETVKNEITKLLGNSGGNVFYDGTNLEYKDANGDKKEVNLTDLIKTNETVTKLVDNNDGTFTYYNEKEIDQSGAPKPNTGLSFKVPSLDAPVLASFITSGTYTEKSYNYDTMTASSTAGIFMNTNAVQGELFRSTFKTNSNPANTKYLQVMFEVDSGITTIGGYIGNNEVYAKVEFRVLVNNKEVKRFVDKFYRYGGYNFGLNQAYDSYVGMVSLADVPNLSESNTVTITVRPASSTFHKNVGTNDGSIKAGANKAVTYKATGVVVQVFEK
;
A
#
# COMPACT_ATOMS: atom_id res chain seq x y z
N VAL A 1 71.75 23.57 -115.62
CA VAL A 1 70.28 23.63 -115.35
C VAL A 1 69.96 24.53 -114.15
N VAL A 2 70.64 24.39 -113.01
CA VAL A 2 70.38 25.20 -111.78
C VAL A 2 70.61 26.71 -111.96
N GLN A 3 71.71 27.14 -112.60
CA GLN A 3 71.98 28.58 -112.88
C GLN A 3 70.90 29.26 -113.75
N ASN A 4 70.15 28.47 -114.52
CA ASN A 4 69.05 28.99 -115.34
C ASN A 4 67.80 29.25 -114.47
N PHE A 5 67.59 28.50 -113.38
CA PHE A 5 66.39 28.65 -112.53
C PHE A 5 66.39 29.98 -111.76
N GLU A 6 67.52 30.35 -111.14
CA GLU A 6 67.66 31.66 -110.46
C GLU A 6 67.40 32.83 -111.43
N THR A 7 67.94 32.74 -112.65
CA THR A 7 67.71 33.75 -113.69
C THR A 7 66.25 33.81 -114.12
N ILE A 8 65.56 32.66 -114.25
CA ILE A 8 64.13 32.58 -114.61
C ILE A 8 63.26 33.20 -113.52
N VAL A 9 63.50 32.88 -112.25
CA VAL A 9 62.78 33.46 -111.10
C VAL A 9 62.98 34.97 -111.07
N LYS A 10 64.21 35.46 -111.29
CA LYS A 10 64.51 36.89 -111.25
C LYS A 10 63.90 37.68 -112.40
N ASN A 11 63.87 37.10 -113.60
CA ASN A 11 63.34 37.79 -114.79
C ASN A 11 61.82 37.71 -114.90
N ASN A 12 61.17 36.71 -114.29
CA ASN A 12 59.71 36.51 -114.36
C ASN A 12 59.11 36.07 -113.00
N PRO A 13 59.30 36.83 -111.91
CA PRO A 13 58.96 36.40 -110.55
C PRO A 13 57.48 36.11 -110.36
N GLU A 14 56.60 36.95 -110.91
CA GLU A 14 55.14 36.76 -110.84
C GLU A 14 54.70 35.48 -111.54
N THR A 15 55.32 35.16 -112.68
CA THR A 15 55.03 33.93 -113.42
C THR A 15 55.48 32.71 -112.63
N VAL A 16 56.65 32.75 -112.01
CA VAL A 16 57.14 31.62 -111.20
C VAL A 16 56.31 31.46 -109.92
N GLU A 17 55.95 32.54 -109.23
CA GLU A 17 55.06 32.49 -108.07
C GLU A 17 53.69 31.93 -108.45
N LYS A 18 53.14 32.33 -109.60
CA LYS A 18 51.89 31.79 -110.13
C LYS A 18 52.02 30.29 -110.39
N VAL A 19 53.07 29.86 -111.07
CA VAL A 19 53.32 28.43 -111.35
C VAL A 19 53.50 27.63 -110.07
N ILE A 20 54.24 28.13 -109.08
CA ILE A 20 54.40 27.47 -107.78
C ILE A 20 53.05 27.39 -107.05
N LYS A 21 52.25 28.46 -107.03
CA LYS A 21 50.91 28.45 -106.46
C LYS A 21 49.96 27.52 -107.19
N GLU A 22 50.11 27.34 -108.50
CA GLU A 22 49.36 26.35 -109.28
C GLU A 22 49.80 24.93 -108.92
N VAL A 23 51.10 24.65 -108.88
CA VAL A 23 51.64 23.33 -108.52
C VAL A 23 51.26 22.95 -107.08
N LEU A 24 51.38 23.86 -106.12
CA LEU A 24 51.11 23.59 -104.70
C LEU A 24 49.64 23.27 -104.41
N LYS A 25 48.70 23.71 -105.26
CA LYS A 25 47.27 23.38 -105.14
C LYS A 25 46.98 21.91 -105.45
N ASP A 26 47.84 21.25 -106.21
CA ASP A 26 47.64 19.88 -106.69
C ASP A 26 48.54 18.84 -105.99
N VAL A 27 49.23 19.25 -104.91
CA VAL A 27 50.04 18.36 -104.09
C VAL A 27 49.18 17.69 -103.02
N GLU A 28 49.18 16.36 -103.00
CA GLU A 28 48.49 15.55 -101.98
C GLU A 28 48.86 16.02 -100.55
N GLY A 29 47.83 16.19 -99.70
CA GLY A 29 47.97 16.56 -98.29
C GLY A 29 48.19 18.05 -98.01
N ASN A 30 48.44 18.90 -99.02
CA ASN A 30 48.51 20.34 -98.80
C ASN A 30 47.14 20.91 -98.46
N VAL A 31 47.04 21.57 -97.30
CA VAL A 31 45.82 22.27 -96.90
C VAL A 31 45.84 23.68 -97.48
N ILE A 32 44.81 24.00 -98.27
CA ILE A 32 44.59 25.32 -98.87
C ILE A 32 43.23 25.86 -98.45
N TYR A 33 43.12 27.18 -98.36
CA TYR A 33 41.82 27.85 -98.21
C TYR A 33 41.32 28.23 -99.60
N ASN A 34 40.16 27.69 -100.00
CA ASN A 34 39.60 27.93 -101.33
C ASN A 34 38.70 29.19 -101.40
N GLY A 35 38.66 29.99 -100.33
CA GLY A 35 37.79 31.17 -100.20
C GLY A 35 36.51 30.92 -99.41
N LYS A 36 36.17 29.66 -99.12
CA LYS A 36 35.04 29.27 -98.28
C LYS A 36 35.42 28.23 -97.23
N ASP A 37 36.13 27.19 -97.64
CA ASP A 37 36.46 26.03 -96.83
C ASP A 37 37.99 25.80 -96.81
N LEU A 38 38.50 25.21 -95.73
CA LEU A 38 39.82 24.59 -95.74
C LEU A 38 39.69 23.24 -96.45
N VAL A 39 40.47 23.03 -97.51
CA VAL A 39 40.44 21.80 -98.32
C VAL A 39 41.86 21.24 -98.47
N TYR A 40 41.98 19.93 -98.64
CA TYR A 40 43.24 19.28 -99.02
C TYR A 40 43.05 18.37 -100.23
N LYS A 41 44.12 18.13 -100.99
CA LYS A 41 44.13 17.16 -102.09
C LYS A 41 44.31 15.74 -101.58
N ASP A 42 43.43 14.82 -101.97
CA ASP A 42 43.65 13.39 -101.74
C ASP A 42 44.62 12.76 -102.76
N LYS A 43 44.97 11.49 -102.56
CA LYS A 43 45.85 10.69 -103.44
C LYS A 43 45.38 10.60 -104.89
N ASP A 44 44.10 10.89 -105.14
CA ASP A 44 43.47 10.85 -106.46
C ASP A 44 43.35 12.28 -107.06
N GLY A 45 43.84 13.30 -106.36
CA GLY A 45 43.87 14.71 -106.79
C GLY A 45 42.58 15.49 -106.54
N ASN A 46 41.63 14.95 -105.77
CA ASN A 46 40.36 15.61 -105.48
C ASN A 46 40.43 16.46 -104.21
N ASP A 47 39.67 17.55 -104.17
CA ASP A 47 39.54 18.41 -102.99
C ASP A 47 38.65 17.73 -101.94
N GLN A 48 39.16 17.64 -100.71
CA GLN A 48 38.44 17.15 -99.54
C GLN A 48 38.32 18.27 -98.51
N THR A 49 37.09 18.57 -98.08
CA THR A 49 36.83 19.61 -97.08
C THR A 49 37.18 19.16 -95.66
N ILE A 50 37.93 20.02 -94.96
CA ILE A 50 38.17 19.91 -93.52
C ILE A 50 37.01 20.59 -92.80
N ASP A 51 36.08 19.78 -92.30
CA ASP A 51 34.93 20.26 -91.54
C ASP A 51 35.33 20.61 -90.09
N LEU A 52 35.61 21.89 -89.86
CA LEU A 52 36.00 22.40 -88.55
C LEU A 52 34.85 22.34 -87.52
N ASP A 53 33.58 22.50 -87.95
CA ASP A 53 32.43 22.41 -87.04
C ASP A 53 32.30 20.99 -86.50
N LYS A 54 32.44 19.98 -87.38
CA LYS A 54 32.48 18.58 -86.98
C LYS A 54 33.68 18.28 -86.07
N LEU A 55 34.87 18.80 -86.37
CA LEU A 55 36.05 18.60 -85.53
C LEU A 55 35.89 19.21 -84.15
N VAL A 56 35.37 20.43 -84.04
CA VAL A 56 35.14 21.09 -82.75
C VAL A 56 34.08 20.33 -81.95
N LYS A 57 32.93 20.01 -82.56
CA LYS A 57 31.87 19.23 -81.88
C LYS A 57 32.34 17.84 -81.45
N ALA A 58 33.22 17.19 -82.23
CA ALA A 58 33.79 15.90 -81.88
C ALA A 58 34.76 15.95 -80.68
N ASN A 59 35.30 17.14 -80.37
CA ASN A 59 36.26 17.35 -79.28
C ASN A 59 35.73 18.28 -78.18
N GLU A 60 34.48 18.75 -78.29
CA GLU A 60 33.82 19.54 -77.28
C GLU A 60 33.55 18.66 -76.06
N THR A 61 33.96 19.14 -74.90
CA THR A 61 33.77 18.41 -73.65
C THR A 61 32.62 19.03 -72.87
N VAL A 62 31.72 18.20 -72.35
CA VAL A 62 30.52 18.64 -71.63
C VAL A 62 30.61 18.21 -70.18
N THR A 63 30.37 19.14 -69.25
CA THR A 63 30.17 18.86 -67.83
C THR A 63 28.70 18.95 -67.47
N THR A 64 28.29 18.26 -66.41
CA THR A 64 26.91 18.35 -65.90
C THR A 64 26.89 18.62 -64.41
N LEU A 65 25.83 19.31 -63.96
CA LEU A 65 25.50 19.48 -62.55
C LEU A 65 24.01 19.15 -62.40
N LEU A 66 23.72 18.05 -61.71
CA LEU A 66 22.36 17.53 -61.55
C LEU A 66 21.95 17.60 -60.08
N ALA A 67 20.77 18.15 -59.82
CA ALA A 67 20.19 18.19 -58.47
C ALA A 67 19.56 16.84 -58.11
N GLY A 68 19.86 16.33 -56.92
CA GLY A 68 19.20 15.20 -56.28
C GLY A 68 17.95 15.62 -55.51
N ALA A 69 17.07 14.67 -55.18
CA ALA A 69 15.84 14.92 -54.44
C ALA A 69 16.05 15.26 -52.95
N ASP A 70 17.24 14.99 -52.43
CA ASP A 70 17.64 15.15 -51.03
C ASP A 70 18.50 16.38 -50.77
N GLY A 71 18.63 17.29 -51.75
CA GLY A 71 19.46 18.50 -51.66
C GLY A 71 20.94 18.27 -51.95
N THR A 72 21.32 17.09 -52.45
CA THR A 72 22.65 16.85 -53.03
C THR A 72 22.71 17.31 -54.49
N TYR A 73 23.92 17.57 -54.99
CA TYR A 73 24.17 17.80 -56.40
C TYR A 73 25.30 16.89 -56.88
N THR A 74 25.12 16.24 -58.04
CA THR A 74 26.17 15.45 -58.68
C THR A 74 26.78 16.29 -59.80
N TYR A 75 28.04 16.68 -59.63
CA TYR A 75 28.86 17.26 -60.69
C TYR A 75 29.59 16.14 -61.43
N LYS A 76 29.51 16.12 -62.76
CA LYS A 76 30.27 15.20 -63.61
C LYS A 76 31.21 15.99 -64.52
N SER A 77 32.51 15.76 -64.38
CA SER A 77 33.55 16.37 -65.22
C SER A 77 33.64 15.71 -66.59
N GLU A 78 34.42 16.36 -67.46
CA GLU A 78 34.71 15.97 -68.84
C GLU A 78 35.37 14.58 -68.95
N ASP A 79 36.12 14.17 -67.92
CA ASP A 79 36.76 12.85 -67.83
C ASP A 79 35.84 11.75 -67.25
N GLY A 80 34.60 12.11 -66.90
CA GLY A 80 33.60 11.21 -66.33
C GLY A 80 33.62 11.07 -64.82
N THR A 81 34.52 11.76 -64.10
CA THR A 81 34.57 11.74 -62.63
C THR A 81 33.33 12.41 -62.03
N GLU A 82 32.69 11.75 -61.07
CA GLU A 82 31.53 12.29 -60.36
C GLU A 82 31.93 12.79 -58.97
N THR A 83 31.51 14.02 -58.63
CA THR A 83 31.68 14.62 -57.32
C THR A 83 30.30 14.93 -56.74
N ILE A 84 30.01 14.38 -55.55
CA ILE A 84 28.77 14.66 -54.82
C ILE A 84 28.98 15.89 -53.93
N ILE A 85 28.23 16.94 -54.22
CA ILE A 85 28.15 18.16 -53.41
C ILE A 85 26.93 17.99 -52.48
N ASN A 86 27.19 17.63 -51.22
CA ASN A 86 26.15 17.40 -50.22
C ASN A 86 25.98 18.63 -49.31
N ILE A 87 25.06 19.52 -49.68
CA ILE A 87 24.79 20.75 -48.93
C ILE A 87 24.18 20.47 -47.55
N PRO A 88 23.13 19.64 -47.40
CA PRO A 88 22.53 19.38 -46.09
C PRO A 88 23.51 18.79 -45.09
N ASN A 89 24.30 17.79 -45.49
CA ASN A 89 25.30 17.19 -44.60
C ASN A 89 26.39 18.20 -44.20
N SER A 90 26.81 19.06 -45.13
CA SER A 90 27.76 20.13 -44.84
C SER A 90 27.21 21.11 -43.80
N VAL A 91 25.93 21.49 -43.93
CA VAL A 91 25.25 22.36 -42.95
C VAL A 91 25.12 21.68 -41.59
N ILE A 92 24.72 20.40 -41.54
CA ILE A 92 24.62 19.64 -40.28
C ILE A 92 25.99 19.56 -39.60
N THR A 93 27.04 19.22 -40.34
CA THR A 93 28.41 19.10 -39.80
C THR A 93 28.91 20.44 -39.26
N GLN A 94 28.65 21.54 -39.99
CA GLN A 94 28.97 22.89 -39.52
C GLN A 94 28.16 23.24 -38.27
N PHE A 95 26.87 22.91 -38.22
CA PHE A 95 26.02 23.16 -37.05
C PHE A 95 26.48 22.38 -35.82
N GLU A 96 26.82 21.09 -35.96
CA GLU A 96 27.41 20.30 -34.88
C GLU A 96 28.70 20.90 -34.34
N THR A 97 29.50 21.53 -35.20
CA THR A 97 30.71 22.25 -34.79
C THR A 97 30.36 23.53 -34.05
N ILE A 98 29.41 24.32 -34.59
CA ILE A 98 28.95 25.59 -34.01
C ILE A 98 28.37 25.38 -32.61
N ILE A 99 27.55 24.35 -32.40
CA ILE A 99 26.95 24.11 -31.07
C ILE A 99 27.94 23.56 -30.03
N LYS A 100 29.07 23.01 -30.49
CA LYS A 100 30.17 22.54 -29.64
C LYS A 100 31.17 23.66 -29.32
N ASP A 101 31.18 24.74 -30.11
CA ASP A 101 32.00 25.91 -29.84
C ASP A 101 31.68 26.50 -28.46
N GLU A 102 32.71 26.68 -27.64
CA GLU A 102 32.53 27.15 -26.27
C GLU A 102 31.96 28.57 -26.21
N THR A 103 32.28 29.44 -27.17
CA THR A 103 31.76 30.80 -27.22
C THR A 103 30.25 30.78 -27.46
N VAL A 104 29.80 30.02 -28.47
CA VAL A 104 28.38 29.86 -28.79
C VAL A 104 27.62 29.21 -27.63
N LYS A 105 28.17 28.13 -27.05
CA LYS A 105 27.58 27.47 -25.89
C LYS A 105 27.48 28.42 -24.69
N ASN A 106 28.48 29.25 -24.45
CA ASN A 106 28.47 30.24 -23.38
C ASN A 106 27.44 31.35 -23.64
N GLU A 107 27.30 31.86 -24.86
CA GLU A 107 26.28 32.85 -25.21
C GLU A 107 24.85 32.28 -25.09
N ILE A 108 24.60 31.06 -25.58
CA ILE A 108 23.32 30.36 -25.37
C ILE A 108 23.07 30.18 -23.86
N THR A 109 24.09 29.77 -23.11
CA THR A 109 23.98 29.62 -21.64
C THR A 109 23.73 30.96 -20.96
N LYS A 110 24.29 32.07 -21.42
CA LYS A 110 23.98 33.43 -20.91
C LYS A 110 22.56 33.84 -21.24
N LEU A 111 22.06 33.58 -22.45
CA LEU A 111 20.67 33.85 -22.81
C LEU A 111 19.68 33.08 -21.93
N LEU A 112 20.01 31.82 -21.61
CA LEU A 112 19.20 30.96 -20.74
C LEU A 112 19.45 31.20 -19.23
N GLY A 113 20.61 31.76 -18.87
CA GLY A 113 21.08 31.98 -17.50
C GLY A 113 20.88 33.39 -16.98
N ASN A 114 20.74 34.40 -17.86
CA ASN A 114 20.39 35.77 -17.48
C ASN A 114 18.88 35.94 -17.21
N SER A 115 18.06 34.92 -17.48
CA SER A 115 16.70 34.85 -16.95
C SER A 115 16.73 34.17 -15.59
N GLY A 116 16.93 34.95 -14.53
CA GLY A 116 16.67 34.45 -13.18
C GLY A 116 15.27 33.83 -13.13
N GLY A 117 15.15 32.59 -12.65
CA GLY A 117 13.87 31.89 -12.53
C GLY A 117 13.70 30.60 -13.33
N ASN A 118 14.67 30.19 -14.15
CA ASN A 118 14.59 28.88 -14.80
C ASN A 118 14.87 27.75 -13.80
N VAL A 119 13.89 26.85 -13.66
CA VAL A 119 13.97 25.65 -12.81
C VAL A 119 14.06 24.42 -13.71
N PHE A 120 15.04 23.57 -13.44
CA PHE A 120 15.31 22.31 -14.14
C PHE A 120 14.94 21.14 -13.23
N TYR A 121 14.34 20.11 -13.80
CA TYR A 121 14.12 18.84 -13.09
C TYR A 121 15.17 17.83 -13.54
N ASP A 122 16.02 17.37 -12.62
CA ASP A 122 17.11 16.42 -12.92
C ASP A 122 16.68 14.94 -12.84
N GLY A 123 15.39 14.69 -12.61
CA GLY A 123 14.83 13.36 -12.36
C GLY A 123 14.59 13.05 -10.88
N THR A 124 15.15 13.84 -9.96
CA THR A 124 14.96 13.74 -8.50
C THR A 124 14.55 15.07 -7.89
N ASN A 125 15.27 16.16 -8.21
CA ASN A 125 15.13 17.47 -7.60
C ASN A 125 14.79 18.55 -8.64
N LEU A 126 14.15 19.62 -8.16
CA LEU A 126 14.02 20.88 -8.89
C LEU A 126 15.23 21.76 -8.54
N GLU A 127 16.01 22.18 -9.55
CA GLU A 127 17.23 22.97 -9.38
C GLU A 127 17.19 24.24 -10.23
N TYR A 128 17.87 25.30 -9.79
CA TYR A 128 18.17 26.48 -10.61
C TYR A 128 19.66 26.82 -10.51
N LYS A 129 20.17 27.64 -11.43
CA LYS A 129 21.52 28.21 -11.31
C LYS A 129 21.44 29.62 -10.72
N ASP A 130 22.29 29.91 -9.74
CA ASP A 130 22.40 31.26 -9.20
C ASP A 130 23.22 32.18 -10.14
N ALA A 131 23.38 33.45 -9.75
CA ALA A 131 24.08 34.47 -10.55
C ALA A 131 25.56 34.14 -10.85
N ASN A 132 26.16 33.21 -10.09
CA ASN A 132 27.53 32.75 -10.30
C ASN A 132 27.59 31.47 -11.16
N GLY A 133 26.42 30.91 -11.54
CA GLY A 133 26.31 29.69 -12.32
C GLY A 133 26.27 28.41 -11.49
N ASP A 134 26.28 28.51 -10.15
CA ASP A 134 26.24 27.37 -9.25
C ASP A 134 24.82 26.80 -9.15
N LYS A 135 24.71 25.47 -9.11
CA LYS A 135 23.42 24.79 -8.92
C LYS A 135 22.91 24.99 -7.49
N LYS A 136 21.61 25.29 -7.37
CA LYS A 136 20.87 25.40 -6.12
C LYS A 136 19.58 24.60 -6.23
N GLU A 137 19.28 23.81 -5.22
CA GLU A 137 18.00 23.12 -5.11
C GLU A 137 16.89 24.12 -4.76
N VAL A 138 15.73 23.98 -5.41
CA VAL A 138 14.50 24.67 -5.03
C VAL A 138 13.90 23.94 -3.83
N ASN A 139 14.20 24.43 -2.64
CA ASN A 139 13.60 23.90 -1.42
C ASN A 139 12.17 24.44 -1.26
N LEU A 140 11.17 23.62 -1.62
CA LEU A 140 9.75 23.96 -1.46
C LEU A 140 9.24 23.73 -0.02
N THR A 141 10.06 23.19 0.88
CA THR A 141 9.63 22.81 2.24
C THR A 141 9.02 24.00 2.98
N ASP A 142 9.62 25.18 2.90
CA ASP A 142 9.13 26.36 3.60
C ASP A 142 7.83 26.88 2.96
N LEU A 143 7.74 26.88 1.62
CA LEU A 143 6.51 27.24 0.92
C LEU A 143 5.35 26.29 1.27
N ILE A 144 5.62 24.98 1.33
CA ILE A 144 4.63 23.97 1.71
C ILE A 144 4.22 24.15 3.17
N LYS A 145 5.18 24.28 4.10
CA LYS A 145 4.91 24.52 5.53
C LYS A 145 4.08 25.77 5.77
N THR A 146 4.32 26.84 5.01
CA THR A 146 3.53 28.09 5.15
C THR A 146 2.09 27.97 4.61
N ASN A 147 1.82 27.01 3.72
CA ASN A 147 0.51 26.81 3.11
C ASN A 147 -0.22 25.55 3.63
N GLU A 148 0.40 24.81 4.54
CA GLU A 148 -0.23 23.65 5.18
C GLU A 148 -1.33 24.13 6.13
N THR A 149 -2.50 23.50 6.01
CA THR A 149 -3.67 23.78 6.84
C THR A 149 -3.68 22.87 8.07
N VAL A 150 -3.53 23.44 9.26
CA VAL A 150 -3.61 22.70 10.53
C VAL A 150 -4.99 22.89 11.15
N THR A 151 -5.66 21.78 11.47
CA THR A 151 -6.81 21.77 12.37
C THR A 151 -6.44 21.04 13.66
N LYS A 152 -7.08 21.39 14.78
CA LYS A 152 -6.78 20.76 16.06
C LYS A 152 -8.07 20.45 16.83
N LEU A 153 -8.07 19.29 17.48
CA LEU A 153 -9.08 18.92 18.46
C LEU A 153 -8.40 18.84 19.82
N VAL A 154 -8.90 19.59 20.80
CA VAL A 154 -8.36 19.66 22.16
C VAL A 154 -9.36 19.04 23.12
N ASP A 155 -8.88 18.12 23.96
CA ASP A 155 -9.63 17.61 25.12
C ASP A 155 -9.47 18.60 26.29
N ASN A 156 -10.59 19.08 26.83
CA ASN A 156 -10.60 20.03 27.94
C ASN A 156 -10.53 19.34 29.32
N ASN A 157 -10.53 18.00 29.37
CA ASN A 157 -10.54 17.19 30.59
C ASN A 157 -11.76 17.44 31.52
N ASP A 158 -12.83 18.05 30.99
CA ASP A 158 -14.10 18.31 31.68
C ASP A 158 -15.31 17.65 30.98
N GLY A 159 -15.02 16.75 30.03
CA GLY A 159 -16.01 16.08 29.18
C GLY A 159 -16.43 16.90 27.95
N THR A 160 -15.80 18.05 27.70
CA THR A 160 -15.95 18.81 26.45
C THR A 160 -14.68 18.73 25.61
N PHE A 161 -14.85 18.92 24.30
CA PHE A 161 -13.76 19.07 23.35
C PHE A 161 -13.89 20.41 22.65
N THR A 162 -12.76 21.00 22.28
CA THR A 162 -12.74 22.22 21.46
C THR A 162 -12.08 21.92 20.11
N TYR A 163 -12.85 22.08 19.05
CA TYR A 163 -12.36 22.01 17.67
C TYR A 163 -11.90 23.39 17.19
N TYR A 164 -10.74 23.44 16.57
CA TYR A 164 -10.14 24.63 15.97
C TYR A 164 -9.91 24.37 14.49
N ASN A 165 -10.57 25.18 13.65
CA ASN A 165 -10.29 25.20 12.22
C ASN A 165 -8.99 25.96 11.92
N GLU A 166 -8.58 25.97 10.66
CA GLU A 166 -7.33 26.56 10.19
C GLU A 166 -7.19 28.05 10.52
N LYS A 167 -8.31 28.79 10.55
CA LYS A 167 -8.31 30.23 10.90
C LYS A 167 -8.12 30.47 12.38
N GLU A 168 -8.35 29.45 13.20
CA GLU A 168 -8.30 29.48 14.66
C GLU A 168 -6.99 28.91 15.22
N ILE A 169 -6.05 28.51 14.35
CA ILE A 169 -4.68 28.13 14.69
C ILE A 169 -3.74 29.32 14.39
N ASP A 170 -2.74 29.55 15.25
CA ASP A 170 -1.70 30.57 15.04
C ASP A 170 -0.48 30.05 14.26
N GLN A 171 0.47 30.93 13.98
CA GLN A 171 1.68 30.59 13.19
C GLN A 171 2.60 29.55 13.87
N SER A 172 2.41 29.29 15.16
CA SER A 172 3.16 28.26 15.90
C SER A 172 2.44 26.91 15.92
N GLY A 173 1.25 26.80 15.34
CA GLY A 173 0.40 25.62 15.41
C GLY A 173 -0.42 25.52 16.70
N ALA A 174 -0.47 26.60 17.50
CA ALA A 174 -1.23 26.64 18.74
C ALA A 174 -2.66 27.17 18.50
N PRO A 175 -3.67 26.66 19.22
CA PRO A 175 -5.01 27.23 19.19
C PRO A 175 -5.04 28.68 19.69
N LYS A 176 -5.73 29.55 18.94
CA LYS A 176 -6.00 30.91 19.37
C LYS A 176 -6.94 30.89 20.59
N PRO A 177 -6.68 31.69 21.63
CA PRO A 177 -7.54 31.75 22.80
C PRO A 177 -8.98 32.15 22.44
N ASN A 178 -9.97 31.42 22.96
CA ASN A 178 -11.40 31.74 22.86
C ASN A 178 -12.02 31.77 21.45
N THR A 179 -11.42 31.13 20.44
CA THR A 179 -11.95 31.15 19.07
C THR A 179 -12.49 29.81 18.54
N GLY A 180 -12.26 28.69 19.23
CA GLY A 180 -12.67 27.36 18.77
C GLY A 180 -14.11 26.98 19.13
N LEU A 181 -14.67 26.02 18.41
CA LEU A 181 -15.99 25.45 18.67
C LEU A 181 -15.90 24.42 19.79
N SER A 182 -16.44 24.76 20.96
CA SER A 182 -16.55 23.82 22.08
C SER A 182 -17.84 23.02 21.97
N PHE A 183 -17.73 21.70 22.07
CA PHE A 183 -18.86 20.79 22.06
C PHE A 183 -18.68 19.71 23.11
N LYS A 184 -19.81 19.27 23.67
CA LYS A 184 -19.85 18.13 24.57
C LYS A 184 -20.09 16.89 23.72
N VAL A 185 -19.15 15.95 23.73
CA VAL A 185 -19.47 14.59 23.30
C VAL A 185 -20.43 14.05 24.36
N PRO A 186 -21.63 13.55 24.01
CA PRO A 186 -22.51 12.92 24.98
C PRO A 186 -21.69 11.91 25.76
N SER A 187 -21.59 12.10 27.08
CA SER A 187 -21.02 11.05 27.91
C SER A 187 -21.87 9.83 27.61
N LEU A 188 -21.23 8.76 27.15
CA LEU A 188 -21.88 7.47 27.09
C LEU A 188 -22.10 7.12 28.55
N ASP A 189 -23.26 7.49 29.08
CA ASP A 189 -23.66 7.28 30.47
C ASP A 189 -23.93 5.78 30.73
N ALA A 190 -23.21 4.93 29.99
CA ALA A 190 -23.31 3.50 29.90
C ALA A 190 -22.14 2.89 30.68
N PRO A 191 -22.39 1.89 31.52
CA PRO A 191 -21.33 1.15 32.18
C PRO A 191 -20.36 0.55 31.15
N VAL A 192 -19.06 0.76 31.34
CA VAL A 192 -17.98 0.17 30.54
C VAL A 192 -17.42 -1.06 31.24
N LEU A 193 -16.96 -2.05 30.47
CA LEU A 193 -16.33 -3.24 31.02
C LEU A 193 -14.97 -2.89 31.62
N ALA A 194 -14.85 -2.98 32.95
CA ALA A 194 -13.64 -2.62 33.68
C ALA A 194 -12.77 -3.84 34.08
N SER A 195 -13.40 -5.00 34.30
CA SER A 195 -12.68 -6.23 34.64
C SER A 195 -13.39 -7.46 34.09
N PHE A 196 -12.61 -8.48 33.72
CA PHE A 196 -13.09 -9.73 33.15
C PHE A 196 -12.33 -10.90 33.78
N ILE A 197 -13.07 -11.83 34.40
CA ILE A 197 -12.52 -12.98 35.12
C ILE A 197 -12.99 -14.25 34.42
N THR A 198 -12.05 -15.09 34.01
CA THR A 198 -12.31 -16.45 33.47
C THR A 198 -11.57 -17.54 34.24
N SER A 199 -10.80 -17.16 35.26
CA SER A 199 -9.99 -18.06 36.07
C SER A 199 -10.14 -17.75 37.55
N GLY A 200 -9.88 -18.77 38.37
CA GLY A 200 -10.01 -18.70 39.81
C GLY A 200 -9.79 -20.08 40.43
N THR A 201 -9.98 -20.16 41.73
CA THR A 201 -9.90 -21.41 42.48
C THR A 201 -11.25 -22.11 42.44
N TYR A 202 -11.29 -23.30 41.85
CA TYR A 202 -12.47 -24.16 41.81
C TYR A 202 -12.40 -25.20 42.93
N THR A 203 -13.52 -25.42 43.61
CA THR A 203 -13.65 -26.42 44.68
C THR A 203 -14.87 -27.28 44.42
N GLU A 204 -14.72 -28.60 44.40
CA GLU A 204 -15.85 -29.51 44.42
C GLU A 204 -16.39 -29.63 45.85
N LYS A 205 -17.72 -29.50 46.02
CA LYS A 205 -18.38 -29.66 47.32
C LYS A 205 -19.26 -30.89 47.31
N SER A 206 -19.00 -31.77 48.27
CA SER A 206 -19.80 -32.97 48.52
C SER A 206 -20.67 -32.80 49.76
N TYR A 207 -21.91 -33.27 49.68
CA TYR A 207 -22.86 -33.27 50.79
C TYR A 207 -23.29 -34.70 51.13
N ASN A 208 -23.41 -34.99 52.42
CA ASN A 208 -23.85 -36.30 52.90
C ASN A 208 -25.39 -36.35 52.99
N TYR A 209 -25.95 -37.49 52.61
CA TYR A 209 -27.34 -37.84 52.79
C TYR A 209 -27.85 -37.59 54.21
N ASP A 210 -27.07 -37.97 55.23
CA ASP A 210 -27.47 -37.83 56.65
C ASP A 210 -27.60 -36.35 57.07
N THR A 211 -26.87 -35.45 56.40
CA THR A 211 -26.97 -34.00 56.62
C THR A 211 -28.07 -33.35 55.78
N MET A 212 -28.59 -34.07 54.78
CA MET A 212 -29.67 -33.64 53.88
C MET A 212 -31.03 -34.19 54.27
N THR A 213 -31.11 -35.02 55.32
CA THR A 213 -32.35 -35.65 55.78
C THR A 213 -32.57 -35.51 57.28
N ALA A 214 -33.66 -34.85 57.71
CA ALA A 214 -34.32 -35.17 58.98
C ALA A 214 -35.74 -34.57 59.14
N SER A 215 -36.58 -35.40 59.76
CA SER A 215 -37.91 -35.21 60.38
C SER A 215 -39.15 -35.12 59.48
N SER A 216 -39.96 -36.16 59.58
CA SER A 216 -41.32 -36.26 59.06
C SER A 216 -42.32 -35.62 60.04
N THR A 217 -42.92 -34.51 59.63
CA THR A 217 -44.31 -34.21 59.97
C THR A 217 -44.96 -33.69 58.68
N ALA A 218 -46.00 -34.36 58.20
CA ALA A 218 -46.74 -34.06 56.95
C ALA A 218 -46.05 -34.34 55.59
N GLY A 219 -44.99 -35.17 55.53
CA GLY A 219 -44.50 -35.72 54.25
C GLY A 219 -43.72 -34.75 53.35
N ILE A 220 -43.34 -33.58 53.86
CA ILE A 220 -42.50 -32.61 53.17
C ILE A 220 -41.11 -32.63 53.83
N PHE A 221 -40.09 -33.09 53.09
CA PHE A 221 -38.71 -33.14 53.57
C PHE A 221 -37.97 -31.84 53.24
N MET A 222 -37.44 -31.15 54.26
CA MET A 222 -36.61 -29.95 54.14
C MET A 222 -35.19 -30.26 54.62
N ASN A 223 -34.17 -29.64 54.02
CA ASN A 223 -32.79 -29.72 54.51
C ASN A 223 -32.50 -28.49 55.38
N THR A 224 -32.11 -28.70 56.63
CA THR A 224 -31.84 -27.60 57.57
C THR A 224 -30.37 -27.51 58.00
N ASN A 225 -29.54 -28.53 57.73
CA ASN A 225 -28.19 -28.62 58.30
C ASN A 225 -27.06 -28.51 57.28
N ALA A 226 -27.34 -28.50 55.98
CA ALA A 226 -26.29 -28.27 54.98
C ALA A 226 -25.69 -26.86 55.14
N VAL A 227 -24.40 -26.81 55.46
CA VAL A 227 -23.64 -25.56 55.52
C VAL A 227 -23.26 -25.13 54.11
N GLN A 228 -23.28 -23.84 53.85
CA GLN A 228 -22.87 -23.26 52.58
C GLN A 228 -21.42 -23.63 52.24
N GLY A 229 -21.20 -24.18 51.05
CA GLY A 229 -19.90 -24.59 50.56
C GLY A 229 -19.46 -23.74 49.37
N GLU A 230 -18.19 -23.31 49.38
CA GLU A 230 -17.57 -22.62 48.25
C GLU A 230 -17.32 -23.53 47.04
N LEU A 231 -17.74 -23.08 45.86
CA LEU A 231 -17.47 -23.73 44.57
C LEU A 231 -16.42 -23.00 43.74
N PHE A 232 -16.37 -21.67 43.84
CA PHE A 232 -15.46 -20.84 43.08
C PHE A 232 -15.06 -19.61 43.87
N ARG A 233 -13.80 -19.21 43.74
CA ARG A 233 -13.27 -17.96 44.28
C ARG A 233 -12.31 -17.31 43.30
N SER A 234 -12.43 -16.01 43.13
CA SER A 234 -11.44 -15.21 42.40
C SER A 234 -11.41 -13.78 42.93
N THR A 235 -10.46 -12.98 42.45
CA THR A 235 -10.31 -11.57 42.81
C THR A 235 -10.56 -10.68 41.60
N PHE A 236 -11.13 -9.49 41.83
CA PHE A 236 -11.29 -8.46 40.81
C PHE A 236 -10.96 -7.08 41.34
N LYS A 237 -10.57 -6.20 40.43
CA LYS A 237 -10.31 -4.80 40.74
C LYS A 237 -11.53 -3.95 40.38
N THR A 238 -11.69 -2.85 41.10
CA THR A 238 -12.66 -1.80 40.78
C THR A 238 -12.01 -0.43 40.93
N ASN A 239 -12.46 0.56 40.17
CA ASN A 239 -12.04 1.95 40.34
C ASN A 239 -12.57 2.55 41.66
N SER A 240 -12.19 3.78 42.00
CA SER A 240 -12.59 4.47 43.24
C SER A 240 -14.03 5.04 43.23
N ASN A 241 -14.81 4.82 42.18
CA ASN A 241 -16.19 5.32 42.08
C ASN A 241 -17.11 4.66 43.12
N PRO A 242 -18.22 5.31 43.48
CA PRO A 242 -19.21 4.75 44.40
C PRO A 242 -19.75 3.38 43.97
N ALA A 243 -20.12 2.54 44.94
CA ALA A 243 -20.55 1.18 44.68
C ALA A 243 -21.82 1.07 43.81
N ASN A 244 -22.69 2.09 43.87
CA ASN A 244 -23.94 2.16 43.10
C ASN A 244 -23.74 2.45 41.60
N THR A 245 -22.51 2.73 41.15
CA THR A 245 -22.18 2.88 39.74
C THR A 245 -21.56 1.61 39.13
N LYS A 246 -21.51 0.52 39.91
CA LYS A 246 -20.81 -0.71 39.55
C LYS A 246 -21.78 -1.88 39.49
N TYR A 247 -21.60 -2.71 38.47
CA TYR A 247 -22.40 -3.90 38.24
C TYR A 247 -21.49 -5.08 37.96
N LEU A 248 -21.96 -6.27 38.31
CA LEU A 248 -21.26 -7.50 38.12
C LEU A 248 -22.18 -8.49 37.41
N GLN A 249 -21.77 -8.96 36.24
CA GLN A 249 -22.43 -10.07 35.55
C GLN A 249 -21.68 -11.35 35.87
N VAL A 250 -22.37 -12.33 36.45
CA VAL A 250 -21.82 -13.68 36.67
C VAL A 250 -22.51 -14.63 35.72
N MET A 251 -21.71 -15.44 35.05
CA MET A 251 -22.13 -16.63 34.33
C MET A 251 -21.34 -17.82 34.87
N PHE A 252 -22.00 -18.93 35.13
CA PHE A 252 -21.33 -20.17 35.53
C PHE A 252 -22.21 -21.36 35.26
N GLU A 253 -21.57 -22.49 35.10
CA GLU A 253 -22.18 -23.79 34.94
C GLU A 253 -21.94 -24.61 36.20
N VAL A 254 -22.80 -25.58 36.47
CA VAL A 254 -22.62 -26.49 37.60
C VAL A 254 -22.84 -27.91 37.16
N ASP A 255 -21.77 -28.68 37.21
CA ASP A 255 -21.82 -30.13 37.19
C ASP A 255 -22.19 -30.65 38.57
N SER A 256 -23.14 -31.56 38.61
CA SER A 256 -23.53 -32.24 39.83
C SER A 256 -23.73 -33.72 39.60
N GLY A 257 -23.49 -34.52 40.63
CA GLY A 257 -23.70 -35.96 40.53
C GLY A 257 -23.88 -36.63 41.88
N ILE A 258 -24.62 -37.72 41.87
CA ILE A 258 -24.84 -38.58 43.03
C ILE A 258 -23.96 -39.83 42.95
N THR A 259 -23.58 -40.36 44.11
CA THR A 259 -22.85 -41.63 44.21
C THR A 259 -23.75 -42.72 44.76
N THR A 260 -23.80 -43.86 44.07
CA THR A 260 -24.58 -45.04 44.44
C THR A 260 -23.67 -46.23 44.79
N ILE A 261 -24.22 -47.22 45.49
CA ILE A 261 -23.57 -48.50 45.74
C ILE A 261 -23.33 -49.20 44.40
N GLY A 262 -22.08 -49.61 44.17
CA GLY A 262 -21.67 -50.31 42.94
C GLY A 262 -21.63 -49.44 41.68
N GLY A 263 -21.91 -48.13 41.76
CA GLY A 263 -21.89 -47.22 40.60
C GLY A 263 -23.09 -47.33 39.65
N TYR A 264 -24.15 -48.02 40.05
CA TYR A 264 -25.37 -48.21 39.26
C TYR A 264 -26.25 -46.96 39.22
N ILE A 265 -27.18 -46.88 38.27
CA ILE A 265 -28.20 -45.82 38.24
C ILE A 265 -29.06 -45.88 39.51
N GLY A 266 -29.42 -44.72 40.06
CA GLY A 266 -30.34 -44.64 41.21
C GLY A 266 -31.65 -45.39 40.95
N ASN A 267 -32.09 -46.23 41.89
CA ASN A 267 -33.28 -47.07 41.76
C ASN A 267 -34.58 -46.29 41.44
N ASN A 268 -34.73 -45.11 42.03
CA ASN A 268 -35.82 -44.16 41.86
C ASN A 268 -35.31 -42.83 41.30
N GLU A 269 -36.16 -42.11 40.57
CA GLU A 269 -35.90 -40.70 40.27
C GLU A 269 -36.00 -39.89 41.57
N VAL A 270 -34.95 -39.12 41.83
CA VAL A 270 -34.82 -38.26 42.99
C VAL A 270 -34.36 -36.87 42.58
N TYR A 271 -34.58 -35.89 43.44
CA TYR A 271 -34.24 -34.50 43.17
C TYR A 271 -33.61 -33.82 44.37
N ALA A 272 -32.86 -32.75 44.10
CA ALA A 272 -32.37 -31.80 45.08
C ALA A 272 -32.80 -30.38 44.69
N LYS A 273 -33.40 -29.65 45.65
CA LYS A 273 -33.50 -28.19 45.55
C LYS A 273 -32.20 -27.58 46.05
N VAL A 274 -31.61 -26.69 45.28
CA VAL A 274 -30.29 -26.14 45.55
C VAL A 274 -30.35 -24.62 45.51
N GLU A 275 -29.62 -24.00 46.42
CA GLU A 275 -29.37 -22.56 46.41
C GLU A 275 -27.93 -22.29 46.00
N PHE A 276 -27.74 -21.42 45.01
CA PHE A 276 -26.43 -20.85 44.69
C PHE A 276 -26.40 -19.39 45.10
N ARG A 277 -25.30 -18.96 45.71
CA ARG A 277 -25.09 -17.56 46.11
C ARG A 277 -23.80 -17.03 45.54
N VAL A 278 -23.87 -15.82 45.02
CA VAL A 278 -22.71 -15.00 44.66
C VAL A 278 -22.48 -14.01 45.79
N LEU A 279 -21.25 -13.98 46.29
CA LEU A 279 -20.80 -13.07 47.32
C LEU A 279 -19.67 -12.21 46.79
N VAL A 280 -19.67 -10.94 47.15
CA VAL A 280 -18.54 -10.02 46.95
C VAL A 280 -18.08 -9.53 48.31
N ASN A 281 -16.80 -9.70 48.64
CA ASN A 281 -16.24 -9.37 49.95
C ASN A 281 -17.10 -9.90 51.11
N ASN A 282 -17.54 -11.16 51.00
CA ASN A 282 -18.44 -11.85 51.94
C ASN A 282 -19.88 -11.29 52.06
N LYS A 283 -20.23 -10.23 51.32
CA LYS A 283 -21.60 -9.75 51.19
C LYS A 283 -22.31 -10.55 50.10
N GLU A 284 -23.45 -11.17 50.41
CA GLU A 284 -24.32 -11.76 49.40
C GLU A 284 -24.88 -10.68 48.48
N VAL A 285 -24.66 -10.84 47.17
CA VAL A 285 -25.09 -9.89 46.15
C VAL A 285 -26.09 -10.52 45.16
N LYS A 286 -26.08 -11.84 45.01
CA LYS A 286 -27.07 -12.57 44.22
C LYS A 286 -27.37 -13.93 44.82
N ARG A 287 -28.64 -14.32 44.78
CA ARG A 287 -29.10 -15.65 45.16
C ARG A 287 -29.93 -16.27 44.04
N PHE A 288 -29.61 -17.51 43.69
CA PHE A 288 -30.38 -18.37 42.80
C PHE A 288 -31.04 -19.44 43.69
N VAL A 289 -32.34 -19.31 43.94
CA VAL A 289 -33.12 -20.20 44.82
C VAL A 289 -33.97 -21.18 44.02
N ASP A 290 -34.46 -22.23 44.70
CA ASP A 290 -35.41 -23.22 44.17
C ASP A 290 -34.96 -23.90 42.87
N LYS A 291 -33.65 -24.11 42.71
CA LYS A 291 -33.10 -24.79 41.53
C LYS A 291 -33.20 -26.29 41.70
N PHE A 292 -33.85 -26.96 40.75
CA PHE A 292 -34.14 -28.39 40.82
C PHE A 292 -33.14 -29.20 39.99
N TYR A 293 -32.35 -30.02 40.67
CA TYR A 293 -31.51 -31.04 40.04
C TYR A 293 -32.16 -32.40 40.19
N ARG A 294 -32.14 -33.23 39.14
CA ARG A 294 -32.79 -34.55 39.09
C ARG A 294 -31.75 -35.62 38.81
N TYR A 295 -31.91 -36.79 39.42
CA TYR A 295 -30.96 -37.90 39.32
C TYR A 295 -31.66 -39.26 39.42
N GLY A 296 -31.12 -40.28 38.75
CA GLY A 296 -31.58 -41.67 38.84
C GLY A 296 -32.95 -41.95 38.21
N GLY A 297 -33.35 -43.22 38.19
CA GLY A 297 -34.58 -43.72 37.58
C GLY A 297 -34.35 -44.49 36.27
N TYR A 298 -34.93 -45.69 36.16
CA TYR A 298 -34.61 -46.67 35.11
C TYR A 298 -34.99 -46.23 33.68
N ASN A 299 -36.00 -45.38 33.53
CA ASN A 299 -36.51 -45.04 32.20
C ASN A 299 -35.71 -43.92 31.52
N PHE A 300 -35.13 -42.95 32.25
CA PHE A 300 -34.43 -41.79 31.66
C PHE A 300 -33.40 -41.11 32.60
N GLY A 301 -33.05 -41.73 33.72
CA GLY A 301 -32.30 -41.07 34.79
C GLY A 301 -30.79 -41.29 34.75
N LEU A 302 -30.01 -40.21 34.68
CA LEU A 302 -28.57 -40.24 34.92
C LEU A 302 -28.29 -39.93 36.40
N ASN A 303 -27.17 -40.42 36.93
CA ASN A 303 -26.68 -40.00 38.26
C ASN A 303 -25.97 -38.63 38.22
N GLN A 304 -26.17 -37.86 37.15
CA GLN A 304 -25.54 -36.57 36.91
C GLN A 304 -26.58 -35.58 36.40
N ALA A 305 -26.38 -34.31 36.72
CA ALA A 305 -27.19 -33.21 36.23
C ALA A 305 -26.34 -31.95 36.07
N TYR A 306 -26.69 -31.17 35.05
CA TYR A 306 -25.97 -29.99 34.62
C TYR A 306 -26.96 -28.83 34.49
N ASP A 307 -26.58 -27.65 34.96
CA ASP A 307 -27.37 -26.43 34.79
C ASP A 307 -26.46 -25.21 34.65
N SER A 308 -26.99 -24.16 34.01
CA SER A 308 -26.29 -22.90 33.75
C SER A 308 -26.98 -21.73 34.45
N TYR A 309 -26.17 -20.81 34.94
CA TYR A 309 -26.61 -19.66 35.71
C TYR A 309 -26.05 -18.39 35.13
N VAL A 310 -26.93 -17.41 34.91
CA VAL A 310 -26.55 -16.05 34.54
C VAL A 310 -27.29 -15.06 35.42
N GLY A 311 -26.59 -14.02 35.89
CA GLY A 311 -27.20 -12.96 36.65
C GLY A 311 -26.39 -11.67 36.60
N MET A 312 -27.09 -10.56 36.39
CA MET A 312 -26.56 -9.22 36.61
C MET A 312 -26.85 -8.78 38.05
N VAL A 313 -25.87 -8.12 38.64
CA VAL A 313 -25.80 -7.84 40.08
C VAL A 313 -25.36 -6.40 40.30
N SER A 314 -26.13 -5.62 41.06
CA SER A 314 -25.70 -4.31 41.53
C SER A 314 -24.74 -4.47 42.69
N LEU A 315 -23.66 -3.68 42.72
CA LEU A 315 -22.75 -3.66 43.86
C LEU A 315 -23.06 -2.53 44.85
N ALA A 316 -24.17 -1.81 44.68
CA ALA A 316 -24.56 -0.65 45.49
C ALA A 316 -24.47 -0.88 47.01
N ASP A 317 -24.85 -2.09 47.47
CA ASP A 317 -24.91 -2.45 48.89
C ASP A 317 -23.68 -3.23 49.38
N VAL A 318 -22.59 -3.27 48.60
CA VAL A 318 -21.34 -3.95 48.99
C VAL A 318 -20.47 -2.97 49.79
N PRO A 319 -20.29 -3.17 51.11
CA PRO A 319 -19.42 -2.32 51.89
C PRO A 319 -17.95 -2.58 51.52
N ASN A 320 -17.13 -1.54 51.54
CA ASN A 320 -15.67 -1.63 51.41
C ASN A 320 -15.18 -2.23 50.07
N LEU A 321 -15.77 -1.80 48.94
CA LEU A 321 -15.11 -2.03 47.65
C LEU A 321 -13.76 -1.31 47.62
N SER A 322 -12.73 -2.01 47.15
CA SER A 322 -11.37 -1.48 47.05
C SER A 322 -10.72 -1.85 45.72
N GLU A 323 -9.44 -1.54 45.53
CA GLU A 323 -8.68 -1.99 44.36
C GLU A 323 -8.50 -3.53 44.30
N SER A 324 -8.81 -4.25 45.38
CA SER A 324 -8.82 -5.72 45.42
C SER A 324 -10.05 -6.23 46.14
N ASN A 325 -10.98 -6.82 45.39
CA ASN A 325 -12.21 -7.43 45.90
C ASN A 325 -12.20 -8.92 45.61
N THR A 326 -12.94 -9.69 46.40
CA THR A 326 -13.13 -11.13 46.20
C THR A 326 -14.55 -11.40 45.74
N VAL A 327 -14.69 -12.23 44.70
CA VAL A 327 -15.97 -12.82 44.30
C VAL A 327 -15.95 -14.31 44.62
N THR A 328 -17.04 -14.80 45.21
CA THR A 328 -17.19 -16.21 45.59
C THR A 328 -18.54 -16.73 45.13
N ILE A 329 -18.56 -17.91 44.52
CA ILE A 329 -19.79 -18.66 44.24
C ILE A 329 -19.86 -19.80 45.24
N THR A 330 -21.02 -19.95 45.86
CA THR A 330 -21.26 -20.98 46.87
C THR A 330 -22.54 -21.73 46.56
N VAL A 331 -22.63 -22.94 47.09
CA VAL A 331 -23.78 -23.83 46.95
C VAL A 331 -24.27 -24.27 48.31
N ARG A 332 -25.58 -24.46 48.44
CA ARG A 332 -26.22 -25.08 49.59
C ARG A 332 -27.45 -25.87 49.14
N PRO A 333 -27.47 -27.19 49.29
CA PRO A 333 -28.70 -27.96 49.09
C PRO A 333 -29.76 -27.56 50.13
N ALA A 334 -30.96 -27.20 49.67
CA ALA A 334 -32.07 -26.73 50.51
C ALA A 334 -33.13 -27.81 50.80
N SER A 335 -33.26 -28.82 49.94
CA SER A 335 -34.05 -30.04 50.23
C SER A 335 -33.72 -31.15 49.23
N SER A 336 -34.09 -32.40 49.51
CA SER A 336 -33.96 -33.48 48.52
C SER A 336 -34.92 -34.65 48.75
N THR A 337 -35.08 -35.50 47.74
CA THR A 337 -35.80 -36.79 47.83
C THR A 337 -34.89 -38.00 47.75
N PHE A 338 -33.59 -37.83 48.00
CA PHE A 338 -32.60 -38.91 47.95
C PHE A 338 -32.93 -40.11 48.85
N HIS A 339 -33.78 -39.92 49.86
CA HIS A 339 -34.25 -40.99 50.74
C HIS A 339 -34.96 -42.12 49.99
N LYS A 340 -35.56 -41.82 48.82
CA LYS A 340 -36.19 -42.84 47.97
C LYS A 340 -35.20 -43.86 47.40
N ASN A 341 -33.90 -43.54 47.41
CA ASN A 341 -32.84 -44.43 46.94
C ASN A 341 -32.05 -45.07 48.08
N VAL A 342 -32.58 -45.15 49.31
CA VAL A 342 -31.83 -45.73 50.44
C VAL A 342 -32.06 -47.24 50.55
N GLY A 343 -31.00 -47.98 50.83
CA GLY A 343 -31.03 -49.44 50.98
C GLY A 343 -29.63 -50.06 50.95
N THR A 344 -29.55 -51.38 51.07
CA THR A 344 -28.30 -52.15 50.99
C THR A 344 -28.02 -52.75 49.61
N ASN A 345 -28.92 -52.51 48.63
CA ASN A 345 -28.85 -53.08 47.29
C ASN A 345 -28.06 -52.17 46.33
N ASP A 346 -27.68 -52.71 45.17
CA ASP A 346 -27.17 -51.92 44.05
C ASP A 346 -28.13 -50.77 43.67
N GLY A 347 -27.57 -49.68 43.13
CA GLY A 347 -28.35 -48.49 42.78
C GLY A 347 -28.85 -47.67 43.97
N SER A 348 -28.65 -48.14 45.20
CA SER A 348 -28.97 -47.37 46.42
C SER A 348 -27.90 -46.32 46.72
N ILE A 349 -28.25 -45.21 47.38
CA ILE A 349 -27.30 -44.21 47.88
C ILE A 349 -26.63 -44.74 49.15
N LYS A 350 -25.31 -44.60 49.22
CA LYS A 350 -24.53 -45.02 50.38
C LYS A 350 -24.87 -44.14 51.61
N ALA A 351 -25.41 -44.76 52.66
CA ALA A 351 -25.59 -44.09 53.96
C ALA A 351 -24.23 -43.95 54.68
N GLY A 352 -24.01 -42.85 55.40
CA GLY A 352 -22.77 -42.59 56.14
C GLY A 352 -21.74 -41.71 55.43
N ALA A 353 -20.58 -41.54 56.08
CA ALA A 353 -19.66 -40.45 55.78
C ALA A 353 -19.11 -40.48 54.34
N ASN A 354 -19.50 -39.44 53.61
CA ASN A 354 -18.92 -38.87 52.39
C ASN A 354 -19.38 -39.48 51.05
N LYS A 355 -20.51 -38.92 50.55
CA LYS A 355 -20.81 -38.50 49.16
C LYS A 355 -22.20 -38.97 48.73
N ALA A 356 -23.23 -38.17 49.01
CA ALA A 356 -24.54 -38.38 48.40
C ALA A 356 -24.70 -37.55 47.13
N VAL A 357 -24.25 -36.29 47.16
CA VAL A 357 -24.21 -35.42 45.97
C VAL A 357 -22.97 -34.55 45.97
N THR A 358 -22.43 -34.33 44.79
CA THR A 358 -21.32 -33.43 44.51
C THR A 358 -21.80 -32.28 43.64
N TYR A 359 -21.23 -31.09 43.85
CA TYR A 359 -21.41 -29.92 43.01
C TYR A 359 -20.05 -29.35 42.68
N LYS A 360 -19.85 -29.01 41.41
CA LYS A 360 -18.63 -28.40 40.90
C LYS A 360 -19.03 -27.29 39.93
N ALA A 361 -18.60 -26.06 40.21
CA ALA A 361 -18.75 -24.99 39.24
C ALA A 361 -17.78 -25.20 38.07
N THR A 362 -18.22 -24.89 36.86
CA THR A 362 -17.43 -24.93 35.64
C THR A 362 -17.74 -23.68 34.80
N GLY A 363 -16.85 -23.33 33.87
CA GLY A 363 -17.09 -22.22 32.94
C GLY A 363 -17.41 -20.87 33.58
N VAL A 364 -16.83 -20.55 34.76
CA VAL A 364 -17.17 -19.31 35.48
C VAL A 364 -16.60 -18.11 34.74
N VAL A 365 -17.49 -17.20 34.34
CA VAL A 365 -17.17 -15.89 33.75
C VAL A 365 -17.77 -14.79 34.63
N VAL A 366 -16.94 -13.86 35.07
CA VAL A 366 -17.39 -12.67 35.81
C VAL A 366 -16.95 -11.42 35.07
N GLN A 367 -17.91 -10.55 34.77
CA GLN A 367 -17.66 -9.26 34.13
C GLN A 367 -18.03 -8.15 35.10
N VAL A 368 -17.14 -7.17 35.26
CA VAL A 368 -17.36 -6.00 36.12
C VAL A 368 -17.54 -4.80 35.22
N PHE A 369 -18.68 -4.14 35.36
CA PHE A 369 -19.01 -2.93 34.63
C PHE A 369 -18.99 -1.73 35.58
N GLU A 370 -18.41 -0.64 35.13
CA GLU A 370 -18.28 0.59 35.90
C GLU A 370 -18.78 1.77 35.07
N LYS A 371 -19.53 2.68 35.70
CA LYS A 371 -19.86 3.97 35.13
C LYS A 371 -18.77 4.99 35.43
#